data_AF-A0A4Q0NR37-F1
#
_entry.id   AF-A0A4Q0NR37-F1
#
_cell.length_a   1.000
_cell.length_b   1.000
_cell.length_c   1.000
_cell.angle_alpha   90.00
_cell.angle_beta   90.00
_cell.angle_gamma   90.00
#
_symmetry.space_group_name_H-M   'P 1'
#
loop_
_entity.id
_entity.type
_entity.pdbx_description
1 polymer ?
#
loop_
_entity_poly.entity_id
_entity_poly.type
_entity_poly.pdbx_seq_one_letter_code
_entity_poly.pdbx_strand_id
1 'polypeptide(L)'
;MPKIIGLLLIFFFYNQTLAQDQGSDFLQGAWKLHQLKDDKVHQEFILNFKYSDTFHRYFGNSSVYGSITTLDHINFDEKAKTLSFSSHIRKGEVFNLKIVNEKFQGTFIRDNQEFKLTGSKIAETNSNAVLAYGKYQRTTIPENIDELYAETGNTNSEIVILYVQGGPFDKLQYTQQFDDWKSDLHIVYVKQAQMINPSILPPENKLTYEDALKENLVSVEILKRLITHFKKQNKKVLVYGESYGAWIIQKYIAEFGNEADAVSISAGRLNKDLKILQATKLNQKVYDITYKNGKRIYTEMDFTYSKPNAYMLSSINSEIFTETLKDRDLSKLVVYQYGKKDGTVGHLDDNEIAFLQSKNVEIEVCKKCYHRQMLSAKIANKAIEKMIKLVK
;
A
#
# COMPACT_ATOMS: atom_id res chain seq x y z
N MET A 1 -21.59 -28.18 -55.62
CA MET A 1 -22.49 -28.35 -54.45
C MET A 1 -21.65 -28.40 -53.19
N PRO A 2 -21.87 -27.49 -52.22
CA PRO A 2 -21.07 -27.39 -51.01
C PRO A 2 -21.57 -28.36 -49.93
N LYS A 3 -20.64 -28.91 -49.14
CA LYS A 3 -20.97 -29.68 -47.92
C LYS A 3 -21.15 -28.70 -46.77
N ILE A 4 -22.37 -28.64 -46.24
CA ILE A 4 -22.74 -27.88 -45.03
C ILE A 4 -22.54 -28.77 -43.80
N ILE A 5 -21.61 -28.32 -42.96
CA ILE A 5 -21.61 -28.20 -41.49
C ILE A 5 -22.55 -29.12 -40.68
N GLY A 6 -21.95 -29.82 -39.72
CA GLY A 6 -22.60 -30.35 -38.53
C GLY A 6 -21.62 -30.40 -37.36
N LEU A 7 -21.21 -29.23 -36.87
CA LEU A 7 -20.41 -29.07 -35.65
C LEU A 7 -21.35 -29.24 -34.44
N LEU A 8 -21.22 -30.35 -33.72
CA LEU A 8 -21.96 -30.62 -32.49
C LEU A 8 -21.39 -29.75 -31.36
N LEU A 9 -21.99 -28.57 -31.13
CA LEU A 9 -21.72 -27.70 -29.98
C LEU A 9 -22.42 -28.30 -28.75
N ILE A 10 -21.66 -29.03 -27.93
CA ILE A 10 -22.10 -29.43 -26.59
C ILE A 10 -21.98 -28.21 -25.68
N PHE A 11 -23.11 -27.56 -25.42
CA PHE A 11 -23.24 -26.56 -24.36
C PHE A 11 -23.13 -27.27 -23.01
N PHE A 12 -21.99 -27.10 -22.32
CA PHE A 12 -21.94 -27.28 -20.87
C PHE A 12 -22.68 -26.10 -20.23
N PHE A 13 -23.98 -26.27 -20.02
CA PHE A 13 -24.68 -25.51 -18.99
C PHE A 13 -24.14 -25.99 -17.64
N TYR A 14 -23.21 -25.23 -17.08
CA TYR A 14 -22.79 -25.39 -15.70
C TYR A 14 -24.03 -25.05 -14.84
N ASN A 15 -24.60 -26.08 -14.20
CA ASN A 15 -25.66 -25.93 -13.22
C ASN A 15 -25.15 -25.10 -12.03
N GLN A 16 -25.36 -23.78 -12.09
CA GLN A 16 -25.47 -22.97 -10.88
C GLN A 16 -26.88 -23.16 -10.33
N THR A 17 -27.10 -24.31 -9.69
CA THR A 17 -28.24 -24.48 -8.78
C THR A 17 -27.98 -23.65 -7.53
N LEU A 18 -28.53 -22.44 -7.57
CA LEU A 18 -29.13 -21.66 -6.48
C LEU A 18 -29.02 -22.30 -5.08
N ALA A 19 -27.98 -21.93 -4.33
CA ALA A 19 -27.96 -21.96 -2.87
C ALA A 19 -28.62 -20.66 -2.35
N GLN A 20 -29.91 -20.49 -2.64
CA GLN A 20 -30.61 -19.22 -2.38
C GLN A 20 -31.45 -19.19 -1.11
N ASP A 21 -31.48 -20.25 -0.29
CA ASP A 21 -32.25 -20.21 0.96
C ASP A 21 -31.46 -20.85 2.11
N GLN A 22 -31.21 -20.06 3.16
CA GLN A 22 -30.71 -20.41 4.50
C GLN A 22 -29.19 -20.45 4.78
N GLY A 23 -28.30 -20.34 3.79
CA GLY A 23 -26.84 -20.34 4.01
C GLY A 23 -26.24 -19.01 4.49
N SER A 24 -26.95 -17.87 4.34
CA SER A 24 -26.37 -16.53 4.50
C SER A 24 -26.00 -16.18 5.94
N ASP A 25 -26.71 -16.64 6.97
CA ASP A 25 -26.52 -16.13 8.35
C ASP A 25 -25.48 -16.88 9.18
N PHE A 26 -25.10 -18.09 8.76
CA PHE A 26 -24.33 -18.99 9.61
C PHE A 26 -22.93 -18.48 9.92
N LEU A 27 -22.25 -17.91 8.92
CA LEU A 27 -20.91 -17.33 9.06
C LEU A 27 -20.93 -15.84 9.46
N GLN A 28 -22.04 -15.14 9.25
CA GLN A 28 -22.13 -13.71 9.48
C GLN A 28 -21.90 -13.38 10.96
N GLY A 29 -21.00 -12.43 11.21
CA GLY A 29 -20.67 -11.94 12.54
C GLY A 29 -19.18 -12.01 12.87
N ALA A 30 -18.87 -11.79 14.14
CA ALA A 30 -17.53 -11.81 14.68
C ALA A 30 -17.25 -13.11 15.42
N TRP A 31 -16.02 -13.60 15.31
CA TRP A 31 -15.57 -14.87 15.83
C TRP A 31 -14.25 -14.68 16.55
N LYS A 32 -14.17 -15.10 17.80
CA LYS A 32 -12.91 -15.10 18.55
C LYS A 32 -12.24 -16.45 18.36
N LEU A 33 -11.02 -16.46 17.84
CA LEU A 33 -10.21 -17.66 17.64
C LEU A 33 -8.96 -17.61 18.51
N HIS A 34 -8.60 -18.78 19.01
CA HIS A 34 -7.41 -19.06 19.79
C HIS A 34 -6.52 -20.00 18.98
N GLN A 35 -5.28 -19.57 18.73
CA GLN A 35 -4.21 -20.44 18.28
C GLN A 35 -3.68 -21.21 19.48
N LEU A 36 -3.67 -22.53 19.37
CA LEU A 36 -3.18 -23.42 20.42
C LEU A 36 -1.81 -23.99 20.05
N LYS A 37 -0.91 -24.02 21.04
CA LYS A 37 0.35 -24.77 21.01
C LYS A 37 0.45 -25.55 22.31
N ASP A 38 0.63 -26.87 22.23
CA ASP A 38 0.63 -27.77 23.39
C ASP A 38 -0.62 -27.58 24.28
N ASP A 39 -1.78 -27.42 23.63
CA ASP A 39 -3.10 -27.15 24.23
C ASP A 39 -3.19 -25.86 25.07
N LYS A 40 -2.20 -24.95 24.95
CA LYS A 40 -2.22 -23.61 25.55
C LYS A 40 -2.50 -22.54 24.50
N VAL A 41 -3.28 -21.52 24.88
CA VAL A 41 -3.53 -20.36 24.03
C VAL A 41 -2.23 -19.59 23.83
N HIS A 42 -1.75 -19.59 22.59
CA HIS A 42 -0.55 -18.88 22.18
C HIS A 42 -0.87 -17.49 21.63
N GLN A 43 -1.98 -17.37 20.90
CA GLN A 43 -2.39 -16.14 20.25
C GLN A 43 -3.92 -16.08 20.12
N GLU A 44 -4.49 -14.88 20.24
CA GLU A 44 -5.91 -14.62 19.99
C GLU A 44 -6.09 -13.72 18.77
N PHE A 45 -7.14 -13.99 18.00
CA PHE A 45 -7.53 -13.18 16.86
C PHE A 45 -9.05 -13.12 16.71
N ILE A 46 -9.56 -11.99 16.21
CA ILE A 46 -10.98 -11.84 15.90
C ILE A 46 -11.13 -11.94 14.39
N LEU A 47 -11.92 -12.89 13.90
CA LEU A 47 -12.35 -12.95 12.52
C LEU A 47 -13.74 -12.34 12.38
N ASN A 48 -13.92 -11.40 11.47
CA ASN A 48 -15.23 -10.89 11.10
C ASN A 48 -15.57 -11.40 9.72
N PHE A 49 -16.77 -11.96 9.55
CA PHE A 49 -17.27 -12.39 8.25
C PHE A 49 -18.62 -11.74 7.94
N LYS A 50 -18.84 -11.40 6.67
CA LYS A 50 -20.14 -10.98 6.14
C LYS A 50 -20.33 -11.51 4.74
N TYR A 51 -21.54 -11.96 4.43
CA TYR A 51 -21.91 -12.33 3.07
C TYR A 51 -22.38 -11.08 2.32
N SER A 52 -21.95 -10.88 1.08
CA SER A 52 -22.54 -9.86 0.21
C SER A 52 -23.42 -10.51 -0.83
N ASP A 53 -24.70 -10.16 -0.80
CA ASP A 53 -25.66 -10.56 -1.82
C ASP A 53 -25.32 -9.97 -3.20
N THR A 54 -24.72 -8.78 -3.24
CA THR A 54 -24.30 -8.12 -4.48
C THR A 54 -23.19 -8.88 -5.21
N PHE A 55 -22.31 -9.56 -4.47
CA PHE A 55 -21.16 -10.25 -5.03
C PHE A 55 -21.23 -11.77 -4.89
N HIS A 56 -22.30 -12.29 -4.29
CA HIS A 56 -22.53 -13.70 -4.00
C HIS A 56 -21.31 -14.41 -3.38
N ARG A 57 -20.69 -13.80 -2.35
CA ARG A 57 -19.54 -14.37 -1.62
C ARG A 57 -19.38 -13.81 -0.21
N TYR A 58 -18.56 -14.48 0.60
CA TYR A 58 -18.13 -13.99 1.91
C TYR A 58 -16.98 -12.99 1.81
N PHE A 59 -16.98 -12.06 2.74
CA PHE A 59 -15.98 -11.03 3.02
C PHE A 59 -15.52 -11.25 4.44
N GLY A 60 -14.25 -10.97 4.72
CA GLY A 60 -13.80 -11.02 6.09
C GLY A 60 -12.48 -10.33 6.35
N ASN A 61 -12.27 -10.03 7.62
CA ASN A 61 -11.01 -9.51 8.12
C ASN A 61 -10.63 -10.24 9.41
N SER A 62 -9.34 -10.29 9.69
CA SER A 62 -8.81 -10.71 10.99
C SER A 62 -8.24 -9.51 11.72
N SER A 63 -8.53 -9.34 13.00
CA SER A 63 -7.80 -8.42 13.87
C SER A 63 -6.92 -9.19 14.86
N VAL A 64 -5.65 -8.78 14.92
CA VAL A 64 -4.63 -9.34 15.80
C VAL A 64 -3.88 -8.18 16.45
N TYR A 65 -3.93 -8.06 17.78
CA TYR A 65 -3.31 -6.95 18.51
C TYR A 65 -3.65 -5.56 17.94
N GLY A 66 -4.89 -5.36 17.45
CA GLY A 66 -5.35 -4.09 16.87
C GLY A 66 -4.98 -3.87 15.40
N SER A 67 -4.18 -4.74 14.77
CA SER A 67 -3.95 -4.71 13.32
C SER A 67 -5.04 -5.48 12.58
N ILE A 68 -5.72 -4.84 11.64
CA ILE A 68 -6.75 -5.46 10.78
C ILE A 68 -6.10 -5.94 9.49
N THR A 69 -6.41 -7.18 9.09
CA THR A 69 -5.94 -7.79 7.86
C THR A 69 -7.13 -8.32 7.08
N THR A 70 -7.24 -7.98 5.79
CA THR A 70 -8.25 -8.57 4.90
C THR A 70 -7.95 -10.04 4.65
N LEU A 71 -9.01 -10.85 4.57
CA LEU A 71 -8.90 -12.27 4.22
C LEU A 71 -9.17 -12.45 2.72
N ASP A 72 -8.49 -13.40 2.11
CA ASP A 72 -8.57 -13.71 0.68
C ASP A 72 -8.98 -15.16 0.46
N HIS A 73 -9.49 -15.46 -0.75
CA HIS A 73 -9.92 -16.80 -1.13
C HIS A 73 -10.89 -17.43 -0.12
N ILE A 74 -11.77 -16.62 0.47
CA ILE A 74 -12.77 -17.10 1.44
C ILE A 74 -13.76 -18.00 0.70
N ASN A 75 -13.75 -19.28 1.04
CA ASN A 75 -14.65 -20.30 0.51
C ASN A 75 -15.35 -20.99 1.68
N PHE A 76 -16.67 -21.11 1.59
CA PHE A 76 -17.45 -21.85 2.57
C PHE A 76 -18.17 -23.00 1.87
N ASP A 77 -17.78 -24.22 2.19
CA ASP A 77 -18.53 -25.42 1.84
C ASP A 77 -19.63 -25.63 2.89
N GLU A 78 -20.86 -25.30 2.51
CA GLU A 78 -22.02 -25.41 3.39
C GLU A 78 -22.33 -26.86 3.79
N LYS A 79 -22.13 -27.81 2.88
CA LYS A 79 -22.42 -29.24 3.12
C LYS A 79 -21.40 -29.83 4.09
N ALA A 80 -20.12 -29.46 3.93
CA ALA A 80 -19.04 -29.87 4.82
C ALA A 80 -18.93 -28.99 6.08
N LYS A 81 -19.67 -27.87 6.16
CA LYS A 81 -19.53 -26.80 7.15
C LYS A 81 -18.05 -26.40 7.34
N THR A 82 -17.33 -26.30 6.23
CA THR A 82 -15.89 -26.02 6.21
C THR A 82 -15.64 -24.65 5.58
N LEU A 83 -14.99 -23.78 6.32
CA LEU A 83 -14.52 -22.48 5.90
C LEU A 83 -13.02 -22.57 5.61
N SER A 84 -12.65 -22.22 4.39
CA SER A 84 -11.26 -22.06 3.99
C SER A 84 -10.99 -20.62 3.59
N PHE A 85 -9.86 -20.06 4.02
CA PHE A 85 -9.41 -18.76 3.56
C PHE A 85 -7.89 -18.68 3.67
N SER A 86 -7.35 -17.63 3.06
CA SER A 86 -5.95 -17.24 3.12
C SER A 86 -5.85 -15.81 3.65
N SER A 87 -4.67 -15.42 4.13
CA SER A 87 -4.40 -14.04 4.53
C SER A 87 -3.37 -13.44 3.58
N HIS A 88 -3.67 -12.29 2.95
CA HIS A 88 -2.74 -11.59 2.06
C HIS A 88 -1.39 -11.27 2.70
N ILE A 89 -1.31 -11.17 4.04
CA ILE A 89 -0.08 -10.80 4.73
C ILE A 89 0.89 -12.00 4.84
N ARG A 90 0.45 -13.25 4.63
CA ARG A 90 1.28 -14.45 4.89
C ARG A 90 1.04 -15.54 3.85
N LYS A 91 1.85 -15.56 2.77
CA LYS A 91 1.78 -16.59 1.72
C LYS A 91 2.02 -17.97 2.34
N GLY A 92 1.17 -18.92 2.00
CA GLY A 92 1.26 -20.31 2.48
C GLY A 92 0.41 -20.63 3.71
N GLU A 93 -0.12 -19.63 4.42
CA GLU A 93 -1.10 -19.88 5.49
C GLU A 93 -2.47 -20.15 4.88
N VAL A 94 -2.84 -21.43 4.85
CA VAL A 94 -4.20 -21.87 4.54
C VAL A 94 -4.89 -22.19 5.85
N PHE A 95 -5.98 -21.48 6.12
CA PHE A 95 -6.85 -21.74 7.25
C PHE A 95 -7.92 -22.72 6.80
N ASN A 96 -8.08 -23.82 7.51
CA ASN A 96 -9.17 -24.77 7.29
C ASN A 96 -9.92 -24.94 8.59
N LEU A 97 -11.11 -24.35 8.66
CA LEU A 97 -11.93 -24.31 9.85
C LEU A 97 -13.23 -25.05 9.62
N LYS A 98 -13.49 -26.08 10.42
CA LYS A 98 -14.78 -26.74 10.51
C LYS A 98 -15.64 -26.05 11.56
N ILE A 99 -16.90 -25.79 11.24
CA ILE A 99 -17.85 -25.23 12.18
C ILE A 99 -18.73 -26.34 12.75
N VAL A 100 -18.71 -26.49 14.07
CA VAL A 100 -19.54 -27.44 14.81
C VAL A 100 -20.18 -26.69 15.97
N ASN A 101 -21.51 -26.60 15.99
CA ASN A 101 -22.28 -25.92 17.06
C ASN A 101 -21.77 -24.50 17.37
N GLU A 102 -21.62 -23.65 16.34
CA GLU A 102 -21.11 -22.26 16.46
C GLU A 102 -19.70 -22.14 17.05
N LYS A 103 -18.94 -23.24 17.01
CA LYS A 103 -17.52 -23.26 17.33
C LYS A 103 -16.72 -23.59 16.10
N PHE A 104 -15.64 -22.83 15.89
CA PHE A 104 -14.61 -23.21 14.95
C PHE A 104 -13.68 -24.24 15.59
N GLN A 105 -13.38 -25.28 14.85
CA GLN A 105 -12.27 -26.18 15.10
C GLN A 105 -11.52 -26.37 13.80
N GLY A 106 -10.21 -26.25 13.81
CA GLY A 106 -9.46 -26.38 12.59
C GLY A 106 -7.98 -26.32 12.79
N THR A 107 -7.30 -26.18 11.67
CA THR A 107 -5.85 -26.08 11.65
C THR A 107 -5.45 -24.95 10.72
N PHE A 108 -4.29 -24.37 10.98
CA PHE A 108 -3.59 -23.60 9.97
C PHE A 108 -2.13 -24.03 9.94
N ILE A 109 -1.53 -23.96 8.76
CA ILE A 109 -0.14 -24.35 8.53
C ILE A 109 0.68 -23.07 8.38
N ARG A 110 1.76 -22.95 9.17
CA ARG A 110 2.77 -21.89 9.06
C ARG A 110 4.14 -22.53 9.19
N ASP A 111 5.06 -22.22 8.27
CA ASP A 111 6.44 -22.72 8.30
C ASP A 111 6.53 -24.27 8.41
N ASN A 112 5.64 -24.98 7.69
CA ASN A 112 5.47 -26.44 7.76
C ASN A 112 5.08 -26.97 9.15
N GLN A 113 4.64 -26.11 10.07
CA GLN A 113 4.08 -26.48 11.37
C GLN A 113 2.57 -26.31 11.34
N GLU A 114 1.86 -27.33 11.80
CA GLU A 114 0.41 -27.30 11.97
C GLU A 114 0.06 -26.75 13.35
N PHE A 115 -0.83 -25.77 13.39
CA PHE A 115 -1.35 -25.20 14.61
C PHE A 115 -2.83 -25.49 14.72
N LYS A 116 -3.27 -25.93 15.91
CA LYS A 116 -4.69 -26.11 16.19
C LYS A 116 -5.35 -24.74 16.42
N LEU A 117 -6.54 -24.58 15.85
CA LEU A 117 -7.39 -23.42 16.06
C LEU A 117 -8.69 -23.86 16.70
N THR A 118 -9.11 -23.12 17.73
CA THR A 118 -10.44 -23.24 18.30
C THR A 118 -11.04 -21.85 18.44
N GLY A 119 -12.32 -21.70 18.18
CA GLY A 119 -12.98 -20.41 18.38
C GLY A 119 -14.46 -20.54 18.56
N SER A 120 -15.10 -19.43 18.91
CA SER A 120 -16.54 -19.33 19.04
C SER A 120 -17.03 -18.00 18.50
N LYS A 121 -18.28 -17.99 18.05
CA LYS A 121 -18.99 -16.75 17.70
C LYS A 121 -19.06 -15.87 18.95
N ILE A 122 -18.85 -14.56 18.79
CA ILE A 122 -19.03 -13.58 19.87
C ILE A 122 -20.30 -12.77 19.60
N ALA A 123 -21.05 -12.45 20.66
CA ALA A 123 -22.22 -11.59 20.56
C ALA A 123 -21.80 -10.24 19.96
N GLU A 124 -22.61 -9.70 19.04
CA GLU A 124 -22.33 -8.60 18.10
C GLU A 124 -21.92 -7.23 18.69
N THR A 125 -21.53 -7.14 19.96
CA THR A 125 -21.32 -5.85 20.64
C THR A 125 -20.05 -5.10 20.21
N ASN A 126 -19.15 -5.71 19.41
CA ASN A 126 -17.94 -5.06 18.88
C ASN A 126 -17.57 -5.51 17.46
N SER A 127 -18.55 -5.89 16.62
CA SER A 127 -18.22 -6.15 15.22
C SER A 127 -17.89 -4.83 14.54
N ASN A 128 -16.61 -4.61 14.20
CA ASN A 128 -16.27 -3.59 13.21
C ASN A 128 -17.03 -3.98 11.95
N ALA A 129 -18.02 -3.16 11.55
CA ALA A 129 -18.91 -3.44 10.44
C ALA A 129 -18.10 -3.98 9.26
N VAL A 130 -18.43 -5.18 8.77
CA VAL A 130 -17.80 -5.67 7.55
C VAL A 130 -18.21 -4.73 6.43
N LEU A 131 -17.24 -3.95 5.98
CA LEU A 131 -17.40 -2.98 4.92
C LEU A 131 -17.68 -3.77 3.65
N ALA A 132 -18.94 -3.79 3.23
CA ALA A 132 -19.28 -4.20 1.87
C ALA A 132 -18.69 -3.13 0.95
N TYR A 133 -17.56 -3.44 0.31
CA TYR A 133 -16.97 -2.51 -0.64
C TYR A 133 -17.83 -2.53 -1.89
N GLY A 134 -18.52 -1.40 -2.14
CA GLY A 134 -19.29 -1.19 -3.36
C GLY A 134 -18.39 -1.13 -4.59
N LYS A 135 -18.99 -0.89 -5.76
CA LYS A 135 -18.24 -0.58 -6.99
C LYS A 135 -17.29 0.59 -6.73
N TYR A 136 -16.10 0.58 -7.33
CA TYR A 136 -15.16 1.69 -7.32
C TYR A 136 -15.84 3.06 -7.41
N GLN A 137 -15.54 3.88 -6.42
CA GLN A 137 -15.83 5.31 -6.39
C GLN A 137 -14.51 6.03 -6.26
N ARG A 138 -14.27 6.97 -7.17
CA ARG A 138 -13.07 7.79 -7.17
C ARG A 138 -13.01 8.63 -5.90
N THR A 139 -11.82 8.79 -5.33
CA THR A 139 -11.59 9.70 -4.21
C THR A 139 -11.94 11.14 -4.60
N THR A 140 -12.85 11.73 -3.84
CA THR A 140 -13.11 13.18 -3.86
C THR A 140 -12.19 13.83 -2.84
N ILE A 141 -11.45 14.86 -3.26
CA ILE A 141 -10.61 15.63 -2.34
C ILE A 141 -11.53 16.52 -1.48
N PRO A 142 -11.48 16.40 -0.14
CA PRO A 142 -12.20 17.32 0.74
C PRO A 142 -11.93 18.80 0.41
N GLU A 143 -12.97 19.62 0.51
CA GLU A 143 -12.83 21.08 0.36
C GLU A 143 -12.05 21.69 1.54
N ASN A 144 -12.28 21.16 2.75
CA ASN A 144 -11.56 21.57 3.94
C ASN A 144 -10.10 21.08 3.88
N ILE A 145 -9.15 22.02 3.87
CA ILE A 145 -7.72 21.72 3.78
C ILE A 145 -7.21 20.91 4.98
N ASP A 146 -7.80 21.09 6.16
CA ASP A 146 -7.39 20.41 7.39
C ASP A 146 -7.72 18.91 7.37
N GLU A 147 -8.62 18.49 6.48
CA GLU A 147 -8.89 17.07 6.26
C GLU A 147 -7.80 16.38 5.44
N LEU A 148 -6.88 17.13 4.80
CA LEU A 148 -5.85 16.59 3.92
C LEU A 148 -4.53 16.25 4.62
N TYR A 149 -4.40 16.56 5.91
CA TYR A 149 -3.17 16.31 6.66
C TYR A 149 -3.42 16.01 8.14
N ALA A 150 -2.35 15.67 8.84
CA ALA A 150 -2.25 15.75 10.30
C ALA A 150 -0.95 16.51 10.63
N GLU A 151 -0.87 17.13 11.80
CA GLU A 151 0.28 17.98 12.15
C GLU A 151 0.85 17.70 13.55
N THR A 152 2.12 18.06 13.74
CA THR A 152 2.83 18.01 15.02
C THR A 152 4.01 19.00 15.00
N GLY A 153 4.77 19.04 16.10
CA GLY A 153 5.91 19.95 16.26
C GLY A 153 5.48 21.38 16.53
N ASN A 154 6.29 22.34 16.10
CA ASN A 154 6.09 23.76 16.32
C ASN A 154 5.27 24.37 15.19
N THR A 155 3.94 24.40 15.34
CA THR A 155 3.01 24.95 14.34
C THR A 155 3.20 26.45 14.06
N ASN A 156 3.87 27.18 14.97
CA ASN A 156 4.24 28.59 14.80
C ASN A 156 5.55 28.79 14.02
N SER A 157 6.27 27.72 13.68
CA SER A 157 7.51 27.83 12.91
C SER A 157 7.27 28.46 11.53
N GLU A 158 8.21 29.30 11.10
CA GLU A 158 8.26 29.86 9.75
C GLU A 158 8.56 28.78 8.69
N ILE A 159 9.08 27.63 9.11
CA ILE A 159 9.41 26.49 8.25
C ILE A 159 8.43 25.36 8.54
N VAL A 160 7.75 24.89 7.48
CA VAL A 160 6.93 23.68 7.51
C VAL A 160 7.58 22.60 6.69
N ILE A 161 7.59 21.37 7.20
CA ILE A 161 7.96 20.18 6.44
C ILE A 161 6.74 19.34 6.16
N LEU A 162 6.47 19.13 4.87
CA LEU A 162 5.46 18.21 4.37
C LEU A 162 6.10 16.84 4.19
N TYR A 163 5.69 15.90 5.02
CA TYR A 163 6.12 14.51 4.94
C TYR A 163 5.14 13.70 4.09
N VAL A 164 5.65 13.16 2.99
CA VAL A 164 4.92 12.27 2.07
C VAL A 164 5.41 10.85 2.30
N GLN A 165 4.67 10.10 3.12
CA GLN A 165 5.06 8.76 3.54
C GLN A 165 5.10 7.73 2.39
N GLY A 166 5.77 6.60 2.65
CA GLY A 166 5.66 5.39 1.84
C GLY A 166 4.26 4.76 1.83
N GLY A 167 4.10 3.65 1.12
CA GLY A 167 2.79 3.03 0.91
C GLY A 167 2.72 2.16 -0.35
N PRO A 168 1.51 1.99 -0.92
CA PRO A 168 0.23 2.59 -0.51
C PRO A 168 -0.34 1.98 0.80
N PHE A 169 -0.68 2.83 1.77
CA PHE A 169 -1.36 2.45 3.02
C PHE A 169 -2.65 3.24 3.21
N ASP A 170 -3.70 2.59 3.73
CA ASP A 170 -5.03 3.17 3.99
C ASP A 170 -5.08 4.17 5.17
N LYS A 171 -3.97 4.32 5.89
CA LYS A 171 -3.86 5.18 7.07
C LYS A 171 -2.52 5.90 7.10
N LEU A 172 -2.54 7.08 7.73
CA LEU A 172 -1.32 7.78 8.12
C LEU A 172 -0.47 6.93 9.06
N GLN A 173 0.82 6.89 8.79
CA GLN A 173 1.83 6.21 9.60
C GLN A 173 2.67 7.29 10.30
N TYR A 174 2.36 7.55 11.57
CA TYR A 174 3.17 8.45 12.40
C TYR A 174 4.56 7.85 12.60
N THR A 175 5.59 8.69 12.50
CA THR A 175 6.98 8.25 12.58
C THR A 175 7.77 9.12 13.55
N GLN A 176 8.75 8.51 14.21
CA GLN A 176 9.71 9.19 15.08
C GLN A 176 10.86 9.81 14.29
N GLN A 177 10.86 9.69 12.95
CA GLN A 177 11.90 10.26 12.07
C GLN A 177 12.14 11.76 12.28
N PHE A 178 11.14 12.49 12.77
CA PHE A 178 11.16 13.94 12.92
C PHE A 178 11.20 14.41 14.37
N ASP A 179 11.39 13.50 15.34
CA ASP A 179 11.30 13.84 16.77
C ASP A 179 12.33 14.91 17.18
N ASP A 180 13.56 14.84 16.64
CA ASP A 180 14.63 15.83 16.88
C ASP A 180 14.29 17.24 16.35
N TRP A 181 13.30 17.36 15.46
CA TRP A 181 12.93 18.61 14.80
C TRP A 181 11.63 19.22 15.33
N LYS A 182 10.94 18.55 16.27
CA LYS A 182 9.62 18.99 16.74
C LYS A 182 9.61 20.37 17.38
N SER A 183 10.70 20.82 17.99
CA SER A 183 10.81 22.19 18.54
C SER A 183 10.96 23.25 17.45
N ASP A 184 11.54 22.87 16.31
CA ASP A 184 12.07 23.82 15.32
C ASP A 184 11.17 23.92 14.10
N LEU A 185 10.44 22.85 13.76
CA LEU A 185 9.65 22.74 12.53
C LEU A 185 8.18 22.52 12.82
N HIS A 186 7.35 23.08 11.95
CA HIS A 186 5.96 22.64 11.78
C HIS A 186 5.98 21.37 10.93
N ILE A 187 5.60 20.23 11.49
CA ILE A 187 5.66 18.93 10.79
C ILE A 187 4.26 18.54 10.36
N VAL A 188 4.08 18.31 9.07
CA VAL A 188 2.79 18.00 8.45
C VAL A 188 2.87 16.65 7.75
N TYR A 189 2.04 15.71 8.18
CA TYR A 189 1.85 14.40 7.56
C TYR A 189 0.81 14.51 6.45
N VAL A 190 1.25 14.39 5.20
CA VAL A 190 0.40 14.53 4.02
C VAL A 190 -0.44 13.27 3.83
N LYS A 191 -1.77 13.40 3.83
CA LYS A 191 -2.65 12.28 3.45
C LYS A 191 -2.59 12.04 1.95
N GLN A 192 -2.79 10.79 1.56
CA GLN A 192 -2.84 10.34 0.18
C GLN A 192 -4.26 9.86 -0.16
N ALA A 193 -4.57 9.65 -1.44
CA ALA A 193 -5.92 9.34 -1.90
C ALA A 193 -6.54 8.15 -1.16
N GLN A 194 -5.78 7.07 -0.97
CA GLN A 194 -6.24 5.88 -0.27
C GLN A 194 -6.41 6.07 1.25
N MET A 195 -5.90 7.17 1.83
CA MET A 195 -6.14 7.53 3.24
C MET A 195 -7.40 8.38 3.41
N ILE A 196 -7.74 9.14 2.37
CA ILE A 196 -9.02 9.87 2.29
C ILE A 196 -10.15 8.89 1.98
N ASN A 197 -9.92 7.96 1.06
CA ASN A 197 -10.88 6.95 0.65
C ASN A 197 -10.27 5.54 0.78
N PRO A 198 -10.23 4.98 2.00
CA PRO A 198 -9.68 3.63 2.23
C PRO A 198 -10.46 2.52 1.53
N SER A 199 -11.68 2.81 1.03
CA SER A 199 -12.51 1.83 0.32
C SER A 199 -11.94 1.39 -1.04
N ILE A 200 -10.90 2.06 -1.57
CA ILE A 200 -10.30 1.75 -2.88
C ILE A 200 -9.24 0.63 -2.85
N LEU A 201 -8.64 0.34 -1.69
CA LEU A 201 -7.59 -0.69 -1.54
C LEU A 201 -8.06 -2.15 -1.44
N PRO A 202 -9.28 -2.44 -0.97
CA PRO A 202 -9.85 -3.78 -1.00
C PRO A 202 -10.05 -4.27 -2.45
N PRO A 203 -9.60 -5.50 -2.79
CA PRO A 203 -9.75 -6.07 -4.15
C PRO A 203 -11.17 -6.03 -4.72
N GLU A 204 -12.17 -6.01 -3.85
CA GLU A 204 -13.58 -6.13 -4.17
C GLU A 204 -14.16 -4.87 -4.78
N ASN A 205 -13.51 -3.73 -4.56
CA ASN A 205 -13.82 -2.46 -5.19
C ASN A 205 -13.64 -2.52 -6.73
N LYS A 206 -12.89 -3.50 -7.24
CA LYS A 206 -12.56 -3.70 -8.67
C LYS A 206 -11.83 -2.52 -9.31
N LEU A 207 -11.06 -1.78 -8.50
CA LEU A 207 -10.17 -0.71 -8.97
C LEU A 207 -9.30 -1.21 -10.14
N THR A 208 -9.38 -0.50 -11.26
CA THR A 208 -8.58 -0.79 -12.46
C THR A 208 -7.21 -0.11 -12.39
N TYR A 209 -6.31 -0.47 -13.30
CA TYR A 209 -5.01 0.19 -13.38
C TYR A 209 -5.14 1.69 -13.74
N GLU A 210 -6.07 2.01 -14.63
CA GLU A 210 -6.37 3.38 -15.06
C GLU A 210 -7.01 4.19 -13.93
N ASP A 211 -7.82 3.54 -13.08
CA ASP A 211 -8.35 4.16 -11.87
C ASP A 211 -7.23 4.43 -10.85
N ALA A 212 -6.31 3.48 -10.65
CA ALA A 212 -5.14 3.66 -9.79
C ALA A 212 -4.29 4.87 -10.20
N LEU A 213 -4.10 5.08 -11.52
CA LEU A 213 -3.41 6.26 -12.03
C LEU A 213 -4.14 7.55 -11.63
N LYS A 214 -5.47 7.58 -11.75
CA LYS A 214 -6.28 8.75 -11.34
C LYS A 214 -6.24 8.99 -9.84
N GLU A 215 -6.16 7.94 -9.03
CA GLU A 215 -6.01 8.01 -7.56
C GLU A 215 -4.61 8.50 -7.15
N ASN A 216 -3.57 8.11 -7.90
CA ASN A 216 -2.25 8.69 -7.74
C ASN A 216 -2.25 10.21 -8.02
N LEU A 217 -2.95 10.65 -9.07
CA LEU A 217 -3.10 12.08 -9.36
C LEU A 217 -3.88 12.83 -8.27
N VAL A 218 -4.82 12.18 -7.58
CA VAL A 218 -5.45 12.77 -6.38
C VAL A 218 -4.43 13.03 -5.27
N SER A 219 -3.52 12.08 -5.01
CA SER A 219 -2.46 12.27 -4.01
C SER A 219 -1.49 13.40 -4.39
N VAL A 220 -1.19 13.53 -5.68
CA VAL A 220 -0.33 14.59 -6.25
C VAL A 220 -0.99 15.97 -6.13
N GLU A 221 -2.30 16.06 -6.39
CA GLU A 221 -3.10 17.27 -6.19
C GLU A 221 -3.19 17.66 -4.70
N ILE A 222 -3.35 16.70 -3.79
CA ILE A 222 -3.32 16.97 -2.34
C ILE A 222 -1.99 17.61 -1.94
N LEU A 223 -0.86 17.06 -2.40
CA LEU A 223 0.46 17.64 -2.14
C LEU A 223 0.56 19.08 -2.69
N LYS A 224 0.10 19.34 -3.93
CA LYS A 224 0.06 20.69 -4.51
C LYS A 224 -0.76 21.67 -3.67
N ARG A 225 -1.93 21.25 -3.19
CA ARG A 225 -2.81 22.08 -2.35
C ARG A 225 -2.15 22.44 -1.03
N LEU A 226 -1.51 21.48 -0.37
CA LEU A 226 -0.82 21.73 0.91
C LEU A 226 0.38 22.66 0.75
N ILE A 227 1.20 22.46 -0.30
CA ILE A 227 2.29 23.39 -0.62
C ILE A 227 1.73 24.80 -0.82
N THR A 228 0.70 24.94 -1.64
CA THR A 228 0.06 26.24 -1.93
C THR A 228 -0.51 26.88 -0.66
N HIS A 229 -1.16 26.09 0.19
CA HIS A 229 -1.78 26.54 1.43
C HIS A 229 -0.73 27.13 2.38
N PHE A 230 0.34 26.40 2.68
CA PHE A 230 1.37 26.90 3.60
C PHE A 230 2.22 28.02 3.01
N LYS A 231 2.45 28.04 1.69
CA LYS A 231 3.07 29.20 1.01
C LYS A 231 2.23 30.46 1.15
N LYS A 232 0.89 30.37 1.06
CA LYS A 232 -0.02 31.52 1.28
C LYS A 232 0.01 32.04 2.72
N GLN A 233 0.43 31.23 3.68
CA GLN A 233 0.70 31.65 5.05
C GLN A 233 2.11 32.22 5.24
N ASN A 234 2.84 32.49 4.14
CA ASN A 234 4.22 32.97 4.13
C ASN A 234 5.24 32.03 4.79
N LYS A 235 4.93 30.73 4.92
CA LYS A 235 5.89 29.73 5.41
C LYS A 235 6.88 29.32 4.31
N LYS A 236 8.09 28.93 4.72
CA LYS A 236 9.03 28.16 3.90
C LYS A 236 8.59 26.71 3.90
N VAL A 237 8.31 26.14 2.72
CA VAL A 237 7.76 24.80 2.57
C VAL A 237 8.84 23.83 2.13
N LEU A 238 9.20 22.91 3.01
CA LEU A 238 10.06 21.77 2.71
C LEU A 238 9.19 20.55 2.39
N VAL A 239 9.60 19.71 1.45
CA VAL A 239 8.90 18.46 1.13
C VAL A 239 9.88 17.30 1.21
N TYR A 240 9.60 16.34 2.08
CA TYR A 240 10.36 15.09 2.17
C TYR A 240 9.44 13.92 1.88
N GLY A 241 9.86 13.04 0.99
CA GLY A 241 9.10 11.83 0.69
C GLY A 241 9.98 10.62 0.53
N GLU A 242 9.43 9.49 0.93
CA GLU A 242 10.13 8.22 0.93
C GLU A 242 9.32 7.11 0.30
N SER A 243 9.99 6.17 -0.39
CA SER A 243 9.35 5.02 -1.02
C SER A 243 8.22 5.46 -1.96
N TYR A 244 6.98 5.02 -1.74
CA TYR A 244 5.82 5.47 -2.51
C TYR A 244 5.68 7.00 -2.60
N GLY A 245 5.94 7.70 -1.50
CA GLY A 245 5.90 9.16 -1.45
C GLY A 245 6.96 9.83 -2.33
N ALA A 246 8.08 9.17 -2.59
CA ALA A 246 9.07 9.64 -3.56
C ALA A 246 8.48 9.75 -4.96
N TRP A 247 7.66 8.80 -5.41
CA TRP A 247 7.02 8.87 -6.72
C TRP A 247 5.90 9.92 -6.76
N ILE A 248 5.18 10.14 -5.65
CA ILE A 248 4.20 11.23 -5.56
C ILE A 248 4.90 12.58 -5.74
N ILE A 249 6.05 12.81 -5.09
CA ILE A 249 6.83 14.04 -5.26
C ILE A 249 7.32 14.19 -6.70
N GLN A 250 7.89 13.15 -7.28
CA GLN A 250 8.37 13.18 -8.67
C GLN A 250 7.23 13.50 -9.64
N LYS A 251 6.07 12.88 -9.46
CA LYS A 251 4.88 13.15 -10.27
C LYS A 251 4.35 14.57 -10.05
N TYR A 252 4.35 15.08 -8.82
CA TYR A 252 4.02 16.47 -8.53
C TYR A 252 4.91 17.45 -9.30
N ILE A 253 6.24 17.25 -9.28
CA ILE A 253 7.17 18.12 -10.03
C ILE A 253 6.94 17.99 -11.53
N ALA A 254 6.69 16.78 -12.03
CA ALA A 254 6.44 16.53 -13.45
C ALA A 254 5.16 17.22 -13.94
N GLU A 255 4.09 17.24 -13.15
CA GLU A 255 2.81 17.85 -13.51
C GLU A 255 2.80 19.37 -13.31
N PHE A 256 3.28 19.84 -12.17
CA PHE A 256 3.06 21.22 -11.71
C PHE A 256 4.34 22.06 -11.60
N GLY A 257 5.52 21.46 -11.75
CA GLY A 257 6.79 22.11 -11.39
C GLY A 257 7.01 22.13 -9.87
N ASN A 258 8.08 22.81 -9.44
CA ASN A 258 8.53 22.79 -8.04
C ASN A 258 8.33 24.15 -7.34
N GLU A 259 7.17 24.30 -6.70
CA GLU A 259 6.83 25.50 -5.92
C GLU A 259 7.29 25.45 -4.46
N ALA A 260 7.67 24.27 -3.95
CA ALA A 260 8.29 24.15 -2.64
C ALA A 260 9.58 24.97 -2.56
N ASP A 261 10.06 25.28 -1.36
CA ASP A 261 11.32 25.98 -1.15
C ASP A 261 12.50 25.00 -1.14
N ALA A 262 12.27 23.76 -0.69
CA ALA A 262 13.22 22.66 -0.80
C ALA A 262 12.50 21.30 -0.86
N VAL A 263 13.06 20.36 -1.59
CA VAL A 263 12.56 19.00 -1.75
C VAL A 263 13.67 18.00 -1.51
N SER A 264 13.36 16.90 -0.85
CA SER A 264 14.25 15.73 -0.72
C SER A 264 13.48 14.44 -0.95
N ILE A 265 14.15 13.49 -1.60
CA ILE A 265 13.59 12.17 -1.92
C ILE A 265 14.48 11.08 -1.34
N SER A 266 13.87 10.08 -0.69
CA SER A 266 14.55 8.87 -0.22
C SER A 266 13.90 7.60 -0.79
N ALA A 267 14.69 6.58 -1.09
CA ALA A 267 14.21 5.25 -1.49
C ALA A 267 13.24 5.26 -2.69
N GLY A 268 13.47 6.13 -3.65
CA GLY A 268 12.73 6.19 -4.92
C GLY A 268 13.54 5.70 -6.11
N ARG A 269 12.87 5.58 -7.26
CA ARG A 269 13.48 5.47 -8.60
C ARG A 269 12.90 6.55 -9.48
N LEU A 270 13.70 7.00 -10.43
CA LEU A 270 13.26 7.89 -11.51
C LEU A 270 12.72 7.06 -12.67
N ASN A 271 13.35 5.94 -12.98
CA ASN A 271 13.01 5.14 -14.15
C ASN A 271 12.40 3.82 -13.75
N LYS A 272 11.24 3.55 -14.35
CA LYS A 272 10.52 2.29 -14.20
C LYS A 272 11.42 1.10 -14.48
N ASP A 273 11.32 0.09 -13.62
CA ASP A 273 11.86 -1.22 -13.91
C ASP A 273 10.75 -2.05 -14.59
N LEU A 274 10.86 -2.28 -15.90
CA LEU A 274 9.83 -2.97 -16.67
C LEU A 274 9.50 -4.37 -16.12
N LYS A 275 10.49 -5.08 -15.57
CA LYS A 275 10.29 -6.42 -15.03
C LYS A 275 9.49 -6.35 -13.72
N ILE A 276 9.83 -5.43 -12.83
CA ILE A 276 9.04 -5.16 -11.62
C ILE A 276 7.64 -4.70 -11.99
N LEU A 277 7.52 -3.75 -12.91
CA LEU A 277 6.24 -3.20 -13.34
C LEU A 277 5.31 -4.30 -13.87
N GLN A 278 5.78 -5.12 -14.79
CA GLN A 278 5.00 -6.22 -15.34
C GLN A 278 4.59 -7.22 -14.26
N ALA A 279 5.53 -7.60 -13.39
CA ALA A 279 5.25 -8.63 -12.40
C ALA A 279 4.34 -8.14 -11.27
N THR A 280 4.50 -6.90 -10.82
CA THR A 280 3.59 -6.26 -9.86
C THR A 280 2.22 -6.03 -10.50
N LYS A 281 2.14 -5.40 -11.68
CA LYS A 281 0.86 -5.11 -12.35
C LYS A 281 0.07 -6.36 -12.69
N LEU A 282 0.69 -7.36 -13.32
CA LEU A 282 -0.03 -8.52 -13.88
C LEU A 282 -0.22 -9.63 -12.85
N ASN A 283 0.79 -9.87 -12.02
CA ASN A 283 0.85 -11.06 -11.18
C ASN A 283 0.83 -10.74 -9.68
N GLN A 284 0.73 -9.46 -9.30
CA GLN A 284 0.78 -8.99 -7.91
C GLN A 284 2.06 -9.40 -7.16
N LYS A 285 3.10 -9.79 -7.91
CA LYS A 285 4.33 -10.32 -7.34
C LYS A 285 5.21 -9.21 -6.81
N VAL A 286 5.89 -9.53 -5.71
CA VAL A 286 6.92 -8.68 -5.11
C VAL A 286 8.26 -9.34 -5.31
N TYR A 287 9.29 -8.55 -5.59
CA TYR A 287 10.65 -9.03 -5.77
C TYR A 287 11.59 -8.31 -4.82
N ASP A 288 12.57 -9.05 -4.33
CA ASP A 288 13.79 -8.51 -3.77
C ASP A 288 14.81 -8.33 -4.89
N ILE A 289 15.26 -7.10 -5.10
CA ILE A 289 16.23 -6.70 -6.10
C ILE A 289 17.62 -6.76 -5.47
N THR A 290 18.42 -7.73 -5.91
CA THR A 290 19.84 -7.81 -5.56
C THR A 290 20.71 -7.60 -6.78
N TYR A 291 22.03 -7.51 -6.57
CA TYR A 291 22.97 -7.20 -7.63
C TYR A 291 24.10 -8.22 -7.64
N LYS A 292 24.31 -8.88 -8.80
CA LYS A 292 25.40 -9.82 -9.04
C LYS A 292 26.14 -9.40 -10.31
N ASN A 293 27.44 -9.12 -10.19
CA ASN A 293 28.28 -8.65 -11.30
C ASN A 293 27.70 -7.44 -12.03
N GLY A 294 27.18 -6.45 -11.27
CA GLY A 294 26.56 -5.25 -11.82
C GLY A 294 25.17 -5.44 -12.45
N LYS A 295 24.65 -6.68 -12.50
CA LYS A 295 23.32 -6.98 -13.05
C LYS A 295 22.30 -7.15 -11.93
N ARG A 296 21.08 -6.64 -12.17
CA ARG A 296 19.93 -6.87 -11.28
C ARG A 296 19.53 -8.34 -11.31
N ILE A 297 19.38 -8.90 -10.13
CA ILE A 297 18.82 -10.22 -9.87
C ILE A 297 17.52 -10.00 -9.12
N TYR A 298 16.47 -10.68 -9.58
CA TYR A 298 15.12 -10.53 -9.05
C TYR A 298 14.75 -11.83 -8.37
N THR A 299 14.64 -11.79 -7.04
CA THR A 299 14.19 -12.93 -6.25
C THR A 299 12.73 -12.70 -5.90
N GLU A 300 11.82 -13.55 -6.39
CA GLU A 300 10.40 -13.45 -6.02
C GLU A 300 10.28 -13.66 -4.50
N MET A 301 9.56 -12.76 -3.84
CA MET A 301 9.30 -12.86 -2.42
C MET A 301 8.09 -13.75 -2.16
N ASP A 302 8.06 -14.36 -0.98
CA ASP A 302 6.93 -15.16 -0.53
C ASP A 302 5.78 -14.31 0.02
N PHE A 303 5.38 -13.28 -0.73
CA PHE A 303 4.10 -12.59 -0.58
C PHE A 303 3.69 -11.89 -1.87
N THR A 304 2.42 -11.50 -1.94
CA THR A 304 1.86 -10.71 -3.04
C THR A 304 1.19 -9.46 -2.50
N TYR A 305 1.13 -8.41 -3.32
CA TYR A 305 0.26 -7.28 -3.02
C TYR A 305 -1.20 -7.64 -3.29
N SER A 306 -2.13 -6.97 -2.61
CA SER A 306 -3.51 -6.94 -3.10
C SER A 306 -3.55 -6.31 -4.50
N LYS A 307 -4.53 -6.68 -5.32
CA LYS A 307 -4.66 -6.13 -6.68
C LYS A 307 -4.65 -4.59 -6.71
N PRO A 308 -5.40 -3.89 -5.82
CA PRO A 308 -5.39 -2.44 -5.84
C PRO A 308 -4.05 -1.84 -5.39
N ASN A 309 -3.39 -2.42 -4.38
CA ASN A 309 -2.06 -1.97 -3.96
C ASN A 309 -1.03 -2.15 -5.09
N ALA A 310 -1.08 -3.29 -5.78
CA ALA A 310 -0.24 -3.54 -6.94
C ALA A 310 -0.49 -2.50 -8.04
N TYR A 311 -1.74 -2.15 -8.33
CA TYR A 311 -2.09 -1.12 -9.32
C TYR A 311 -1.69 0.29 -8.90
N MET A 312 -1.88 0.67 -7.64
CA MET A 312 -1.46 1.97 -7.11
C MET A 312 0.07 2.14 -7.23
N LEU A 313 0.83 1.13 -6.79
CA LEU A 313 2.29 1.13 -6.87
C LEU A 313 2.80 1.11 -8.31
N SER A 314 2.26 0.21 -9.14
CA SER A 314 2.71 0.07 -10.53
C SER A 314 2.34 1.27 -11.40
N SER A 315 1.17 1.87 -11.20
CA SER A 315 0.74 3.01 -12.01
C SER A 315 1.61 4.25 -11.79
N ILE A 316 1.97 4.58 -10.54
CA ILE A 316 2.85 5.72 -10.28
C ILE A 316 4.30 5.48 -10.71
N ASN A 317 4.78 4.24 -10.58
CA ASN A 317 6.12 3.84 -11.00
C ASN A 317 6.20 3.41 -12.48
N SER A 318 5.16 3.69 -13.28
CA SER A 318 5.15 3.38 -14.73
C SER A 318 5.74 4.50 -15.59
N GLU A 319 6.00 5.65 -14.97
CA GLU A 319 6.59 6.81 -15.60
C GLU A 319 8.12 6.66 -15.74
N ILE A 320 8.69 7.32 -16.74
CA ILE A 320 10.14 7.45 -16.91
C ILE A 320 10.46 8.89 -16.51
N PHE A 321 10.71 9.13 -15.22
CA PHE A 321 10.86 10.48 -14.69
C PHE A 321 12.10 11.20 -15.22
N THR A 322 13.13 10.49 -15.70
CA THR A 322 14.24 11.18 -16.41
C THR A 322 13.77 11.86 -17.68
N GLU A 323 12.69 11.39 -18.31
CA GLU A 323 12.09 12.02 -19.49
C GLU A 323 11.09 13.12 -19.11
N THR A 324 10.22 12.88 -18.14
CA THR A 324 9.17 13.84 -17.79
C THR A 324 9.68 15.00 -16.94
N LEU A 325 10.82 14.84 -16.26
CA LEU A 325 11.50 15.90 -15.52
C LEU A 325 12.61 16.58 -16.34
N LYS A 326 12.87 16.18 -17.59
CA LYS A 326 14.02 16.68 -18.37
C LYS A 326 14.00 18.19 -18.58
N ASP A 327 12.83 18.79 -18.74
CA ASP A 327 12.64 20.22 -18.94
C ASP A 327 12.18 20.94 -17.67
N ARG A 328 12.09 20.23 -16.53
CA ARG A 328 11.70 20.80 -15.25
C ARG A 328 12.91 21.37 -14.51
N ASP A 329 12.67 22.43 -13.76
CA ASP A 329 13.64 22.99 -12.81
C ASP A 329 13.67 22.11 -11.55
N LEU A 330 14.84 21.54 -11.29
CA LEU A 330 15.12 20.69 -10.12
C LEU A 330 16.10 21.37 -9.15
N SER A 331 16.38 22.67 -9.30
CA SER A 331 17.32 23.41 -8.43
C SER A 331 16.98 23.34 -6.93
N LYS A 332 15.71 23.11 -6.61
CA LYS A 332 15.23 22.94 -5.23
C LYS A 332 15.09 21.47 -4.79
N LEU A 333 15.38 20.49 -5.65
CA LEU A 333 15.55 19.10 -5.24
C LEU A 333 16.96 18.97 -4.66
N VAL A 334 17.06 19.11 -3.35
CA VAL A 334 18.33 19.32 -2.65
C VAL A 334 19.14 18.02 -2.59
N VAL A 335 18.47 16.92 -2.27
CA VAL A 335 19.12 15.62 -2.15
C VAL A 335 18.22 14.48 -2.59
N TYR A 336 18.82 13.52 -3.29
CA TYR A 336 18.23 12.23 -3.64
C TYR A 336 19.02 11.12 -2.95
N GLN A 337 18.38 10.42 -2.02
CA GLN A 337 19.01 9.42 -1.18
C GLN A 337 18.55 8.02 -1.59
N TYR A 338 19.48 7.09 -1.79
CA TYR A 338 19.13 5.69 -2.06
C TYR A 338 20.03 4.69 -1.33
N GLY A 339 19.46 3.51 -1.06
CA GLY A 339 20.16 2.41 -0.43
C GLY A 339 20.84 1.55 -1.48
N LYS A 340 22.13 1.29 -1.34
CA LYS A 340 22.85 0.40 -2.28
C LYS A 340 22.35 -1.05 -2.21
N LYS A 341 21.71 -1.44 -1.11
CA LYS A 341 21.10 -2.75 -0.88
C LYS A 341 19.57 -2.67 -0.82
N ASP A 342 18.97 -1.58 -1.28
CA ASP A 342 17.51 -1.47 -1.32
C ASP A 342 16.97 -2.45 -2.37
N GLY A 343 16.44 -3.57 -1.90
CA GLY A 343 15.85 -4.57 -2.77
C GLY A 343 14.35 -4.40 -3.01
N THR A 344 13.68 -3.50 -2.30
CA THR A 344 12.25 -3.24 -2.53
C THR A 344 12.07 -2.37 -3.77
N VAL A 345 12.88 -1.32 -3.88
CA VAL A 345 12.80 -0.33 -4.96
C VAL A 345 14.00 -0.42 -5.92
N GLY A 346 15.11 -0.99 -5.46
CA GLY A 346 16.36 -1.03 -6.21
C GLY A 346 17.18 0.25 -6.00
N HIS A 347 18.45 0.20 -6.37
CA HIS A 347 19.28 1.39 -6.47
C HIS A 347 19.17 2.05 -7.85
N LEU A 348 19.49 3.36 -7.90
CA LEU A 348 19.58 4.14 -9.13
C LEU A 348 20.57 3.51 -10.11
N ASP A 349 20.21 3.45 -11.39
CA ASP A 349 21.14 3.10 -12.47
C ASP A 349 21.99 4.31 -12.93
N ASP A 350 22.95 4.05 -13.80
CA ASP A 350 23.89 5.07 -14.28
C ASP A 350 23.18 6.20 -15.04
N ASN A 351 22.08 5.92 -15.74
CA ASN A 351 21.31 6.94 -16.46
C ASN A 351 20.55 7.83 -15.48
N GLU A 352 19.94 7.25 -14.44
CA GLU A 352 19.30 8.00 -13.36
C GLU A 352 20.29 8.88 -12.59
N ILE A 353 21.49 8.35 -12.30
CA ILE A 353 22.57 9.10 -11.65
C ILE A 353 23.05 10.26 -12.54
N ALA A 354 23.32 9.98 -13.82
CA ALA A 354 23.76 11.01 -14.77
C ALA A 354 22.70 12.11 -14.95
N PHE A 355 21.41 11.73 -14.98
CA PHE A 355 20.31 12.68 -15.03
C PHE A 355 20.31 13.62 -13.81
N LEU A 356 20.36 13.07 -12.60
CA LEU A 356 20.38 13.88 -11.38
C LEU A 356 21.60 14.79 -11.29
N GLN A 357 22.78 14.29 -11.67
CA GLN A 357 24.01 15.09 -11.73
C GLN A 357 23.90 16.22 -12.75
N SER A 358 23.31 15.97 -13.91
CA SER A 358 23.09 17.02 -14.93
C SER A 358 22.16 18.14 -14.44
N LYS A 359 21.38 17.85 -13.40
CA LYS A 359 20.44 18.77 -12.74
C LYS A 359 21.01 19.39 -11.45
N ASN A 360 22.29 19.16 -11.14
CA ASN A 360 22.97 19.60 -9.92
C ASN A 360 22.29 19.12 -8.62
N VAL A 361 21.58 17.98 -8.67
CA VAL A 361 20.98 17.36 -7.48
C VAL A 361 22.05 16.59 -6.72
N GLU A 362 22.14 16.79 -5.40
CA GLU A 362 23.04 15.99 -4.58
C GLU A 362 22.54 14.54 -4.48
N ILE A 363 23.43 13.58 -4.68
CA ILE A 363 23.10 12.15 -4.59
C ILE A 363 23.82 11.56 -3.38
N GLU A 364 23.07 11.06 -2.41
CA GLU A 364 23.62 10.36 -1.25
C GLU A 364 23.35 8.85 -1.31
N VAL A 365 24.42 8.07 -1.20
CA VAL A 365 24.34 6.61 -1.26
C VAL A 365 24.58 6.01 0.11
N CYS A 366 23.55 5.38 0.70
CA CYS A 366 23.75 4.56 1.88
C CYS A 366 24.24 3.15 1.49
N LYS A 367 25.56 2.94 1.56
CA LYS A 367 26.24 1.70 1.11
C LYS A 367 25.73 0.40 1.75
N LYS A 368 25.18 0.46 2.98
CA LYS A 368 24.72 -0.70 3.75
C LYS A 368 23.21 -0.67 4.08
N CYS A 369 22.46 0.30 3.54
CA CYS A 369 21.03 0.39 3.80
C CYS A 369 20.23 -0.50 2.83
N TYR A 370 19.31 -1.28 3.40
CA TYR A 370 18.15 -1.83 2.69
C TYR A 370 17.00 -0.82 2.77
N HIS A 371 15.85 -1.14 2.16
CA HIS A 371 14.71 -0.24 2.08
C HIS A 371 14.32 0.34 3.45
N ARG A 372 14.19 -0.51 4.48
CA ARG A 372 13.81 -0.06 5.83
C ARG A 372 14.78 0.94 6.45
N GLN A 373 16.09 0.80 6.22
CA GLN A 373 17.07 1.75 6.75
C GLN A 373 17.03 3.10 6.01
N MET A 374 16.56 3.12 4.76
CA MET A 374 16.30 4.37 4.03
C MET A 374 15.15 5.18 4.63
N LEU A 375 14.25 4.52 5.37
CA LEU A 375 13.13 5.13 6.10
C LEU A 375 13.49 5.44 7.57
N SER A 376 14.76 5.68 7.88
CA SER A 376 15.21 5.91 9.25
C SER A 376 15.37 7.40 9.56
N ALA A 377 15.24 7.77 10.84
CA ALA A 377 15.48 9.13 11.32
C ALA A 377 16.85 9.66 10.87
N LYS A 378 17.88 8.80 10.84
CA LYS A 378 19.22 9.15 10.37
C LYS A 378 19.25 9.67 8.92
N ILE A 379 18.44 9.08 8.03
CA ILE A 379 18.39 9.47 6.62
C ILE A 379 17.58 10.77 6.49
N ALA A 380 16.42 10.83 7.15
CA ALA A 380 15.57 12.02 7.19
C ALA A 380 16.31 13.24 7.77
N ASN A 381 16.98 13.11 8.92
CA ASN A 381 17.71 14.21 9.57
C ASN A 381 18.75 14.86 8.64
N LYS A 382 19.53 14.05 7.93
CA LYS A 382 20.51 14.57 6.95
C LYS A 382 19.85 15.35 5.81
N ALA A 383 18.72 14.86 5.30
CA ALA A 383 17.96 15.55 4.28
C ALA A 383 17.41 16.89 4.82
N ILE A 384 16.85 16.89 6.02
CA ILE A 384 16.27 18.07 6.66
C ILE A 384 17.33 19.14 6.91
N GLU A 385 18.51 18.78 7.44
CA GLU A 385 19.63 19.71 7.62
C GLU A 385 19.99 20.44 6.32
N LYS A 386 20.08 19.70 5.21
CA LYS A 386 20.39 20.26 3.89
C LYS A 386 19.28 21.16 3.37
N MET A 387 18.03 20.73 3.50
CA MET A 387 16.87 21.52 3.09
C MET A 387 16.77 22.83 3.89
N ILE A 388 16.99 22.79 5.20
CA ILE A 388 17.01 23.99 6.06
C ILE A 388 18.13 24.94 5.64
N LYS A 389 19.33 24.40 5.38
CA LYS A 389 20.47 25.20 4.92
C LYS A 389 20.21 25.92 3.59
N LEU A 390 19.37 25.35 2.72
CA LEU A 390 19.02 26.00 1.44
C LEU A 390 18.06 27.17 1.62
N VAL A 391 17.14 27.09 2.59
CA VAL A 391 16.04 28.06 2.73
C VAL A 391 16.27 29.17 3.76
N LYS A 392 17.27 28.99 4.63
CA LYS A 392 17.82 30.02 5.52
C LYS A 392 18.96 30.73 4.82
#